data_AF-A0A0G3EUM1-F1
#
_entry.id   AF-A0A0G3EUM1-F1
#
_cell.length_a   1.000
_cell.length_b   1.000
_cell.length_c   1.000
_cell.angle_alpha   90.00
_cell.angle_beta   90.00
_cell.angle_gamma   90.00
#
_symmetry.space_group_name_H-M   'P 1'
#
loop_
_entity.id
_entity.type
_entity.pdbx_description
1 polymer ?
#
loop_
_entity_poly.entity_id
_entity_poly.type
_entity_poly.pdbx_seq_one_letter_code
_entity_poly.pdbx_strand_id
1 'polypeptide(L)'
;MARNEIVVRALRTTQGEGLDVYAFFIHGSDIVKVADISRVERDESDVLKGFQRPEIRTHVKGIVDYLNQGNVLFPNAIILAMSPAVHFAAARGTKPTGDQGIAQAGTLTIPVYEEGRRVAWIVDGQQRSLALAQAGRKSIPVPVVGFVSDNLEVQREQFILVNKARPLPSRLINELLPETRSILLPREISARKVPSEICNLLNRDPESPFHRLIKRISEKGSSTSVITDTAVIAMIRNSMNNPLGALAPFKLSGRDGVDVEGMYQLLRTYWSAVRDVFPDAWGGDPRRSRLMHSAGIEAMGVLMDRIYARLSGQGEDYKTVRKELEKVAPACRWTKGTWETLGVAWNEIQSTPRDIRKLQDALVRAYTSMIKK
;
A
#
# COMPACT_ATOMS: atom_id res chain seq x y z
N MET A 1 32.83 -29.68 13.58
CA MET A 1 33.01 -28.22 13.48
C MET A 1 32.09 -27.58 14.50
N ALA A 2 32.58 -26.69 15.36
CA ALA A 2 31.74 -26.05 16.38
C ALA A 2 30.63 -25.24 15.69
N ARG A 3 29.37 -25.56 16.00
CA ARG A 3 28.22 -24.81 15.49
C ARG A 3 28.30 -23.42 16.13
N ASN A 4 28.47 -22.38 15.31
CA ASN A 4 28.49 -21.02 15.81
C ASN A 4 27.07 -20.69 16.28
N GLU A 5 26.85 -20.49 17.56
CA GLU A 5 25.52 -20.35 18.17
C GLU A 5 25.54 -19.17 19.15
N ILE A 6 24.41 -18.46 19.21
CA ILE A 6 24.19 -17.37 20.15
C ILE A 6 23.20 -17.85 21.20
N VAL A 7 23.62 -17.78 22.46
CA VAL A 7 22.83 -18.28 23.60
C VAL A 7 22.45 -17.10 24.47
N VAL A 8 21.14 -16.88 24.64
CA VAL A 8 20.59 -15.75 25.40
C VAL A 8 19.53 -16.19 26.40
N ARG A 9 19.31 -15.37 27.43
CA ARG A 9 18.17 -15.54 28.33
C ARG A 9 16.92 -14.99 27.65
N ALA A 10 15.83 -15.75 27.71
CA ALA A 10 14.57 -15.39 27.07
C ALA A 10 13.38 -15.75 27.95
N LEU A 11 12.28 -15.03 27.74
CA LEU A 11 10.94 -15.41 28.16
C LEU A 11 10.21 -15.99 26.97
N ARG A 12 9.61 -17.17 27.12
CA ARG A 12 8.74 -17.81 26.12
C ARG A 12 7.28 -17.68 26.55
N THR A 13 6.41 -17.30 25.62
CA THR A 13 4.96 -17.41 25.75
C THR A 13 4.40 -17.99 24.45
N THR A 14 3.14 -18.41 24.45
CA THR A 14 2.40 -18.74 23.23
C THR A 14 1.37 -17.66 22.91
N GLN A 15 1.15 -17.38 21.63
CA GLN A 15 0.14 -16.44 21.14
C GLN A 15 -0.55 -16.99 19.88
N GLY A 16 -1.78 -16.54 19.59
CA GLY A 16 -2.53 -16.98 18.41
C GLY A 16 -2.83 -18.48 18.42
N GLU A 17 -2.73 -19.13 17.26
CA GLU A 17 -2.89 -20.60 17.09
C GLU A 17 -1.65 -21.38 17.59
N GLY A 18 -1.12 -21.04 18.77
CA GLY A 18 0.00 -21.76 19.39
C GLY A 18 1.39 -21.36 18.90
N LEU A 19 1.57 -20.16 18.34
CA LEU A 19 2.87 -19.65 17.93
C LEU A 19 3.73 -19.33 19.17
N ASP A 20 4.96 -19.82 19.18
CA ASP A 20 5.94 -19.48 20.19
C ASP A 20 6.48 -18.08 19.99
N VAL A 21 6.37 -17.25 21.03
CA VAL A 21 6.87 -15.88 21.09
C VAL A 21 7.91 -15.78 22.19
N TYR A 22 9.04 -15.16 21.86
CA TYR A 22 10.19 -14.98 22.71
C TYR A 22 10.46 -13.50 22.94
N ALA A 23 10.73 -13.10 24.18
CA ALA A 23 11.26 -11.78 24.52
C ALA A 23 12.64 -11.95 25.15
N PHE A 24 13.65 -11.28 24.58
CA PHE A 24 15.05 -11.40 25.02
C PHE A 24 15.87 -10.15 24.69
N PHE A 25 17.09 -10.10 25.21
CA PHE A 25 18.10 -9.11 24.82
C PHE A 25 19.24 -9.79 24.08
N ILE A 26 19.75 -9.14 23.04
CA ILE A 26 20.90 -9.59 22.25
C ILE A 26 21.80 -8.40 21.95
N HIS A 27 23.11 -8.63 21.77
CA HIS A 27 24.00 -7.56 21.34
C HIS A 27 23.62 -7.06 19.95
N GLY A 28 23.66 -5.74 19.73
CA GLY A 28 23.37 -5.14 18.43
C GLY A 28 24.17 -5.76 17.27
N SER A 29 25.44 -6.10 17.49
CA SER A 29 26.30 -6.75 16.49
C SER A 29 25.92 -8.19 16.15
N ASP A 30 25.12 -8.83 16.99
CA ASP A 30 24.73 -10.22 16.83
C ASP A 30 23.42 -10.34 16.04
N ILE A 31 22.60 -9.28 16.01
CA ILE A 31 21.35 -9.23 15.22
C ILE A 31 21.65 -9.44 13.73
N VAL A 32 22.68 -8.79 13.22
CA VAL A 32 23.11 -8.96 11.80
C VAL A 32 23.72 -10.33 11.51
N LYS A 33 24.09 -11.11 12.55
CA LYS A 33 24.61 -12.47 12.40
C LYS A 33 23.50 -13.52 12.39
N VAL A 34 22.32 -13.20 12.91
CA VAL A 34 21.22 -14.17 13.04
C VAL A 34 20.02 -13.83 12.18
N ALA A 35 19.90 -12.59 11.70
CA ALA A 35 18.74 -12.12 10.96
C ALA A 35 19.09 -11.48 9.61
N ASP A 36 18.40 -11.91 8.55
CA ASP A 36 18.39 -11.24 7.26
C ASP A 36 17.29 -10.17 7.20
N ILE A 37 17.50 -9.13 6.40
CA ILE A 37 16.44 -8.19 6.06
C ILE A 37 15.67 -8.84 4.91
N SER A 38 14.37 -9.08 5.07
CA SER A 38 13.52 -9.53 3.97
C SER A 38 13.54 -8.47 2.88
N ARG A 39 14.42 -8.66 1.90
CA ARG A 39 14.33 -8.03 0.59
C ARG A 39 13.26 -8.86 -0.09
N VAL A 40 12.17 -8.23 -0.47
CA VAL A 40 11.18 -8.84 -1.37
C VAL A 40 11.96 -9.24 -2.64
N GLU A 41 12.38 -10.49 -2.72
CA GLU A 41 13.07 -11.04 -3.88
C GLU A 41 12.10 -11.01 -5.05
N ARG A 42 12.53 -10.32 -6.12
CA ARG A 42 11.93 -10.33 -7.43
C ARG A 42 12.74 -11.29 -8.29
N ASP A 43 12.04 -12.11 -9.07
CA ASP A 43 12.61 -12.97 -10.10
C ASP A 43 13.47 -12.19 -11.11
N GLU A 44 14.60 -12.82 -11.44
CA GLU A 44 15.55 -12.77 -12.58
C GLU A 44 15.65 -11.57 -13.55
N SER A 45 15.08 -10.41 -13.25
CA SER A 45 15.40 -9.16 -13.96
C SER A 45 16.24 -8.27 -13.05
N ASP A 46 17.55 -8.42 -13.21
CA ASP A 46 18.65 -7.81 -12.46
C ASP A 46 18.69 -6.26 -12.56
N VAL A 47 17.67 -5.60 -11.98
CA VAL A 47 17.66 -4.15 -11.74
C VAL A 47 17.06 -3.86 -10.36
N LEU A 48 17.78 -4.27 -9.31
CA LEU A 48 17.49 -3.91 -7.93
C LEU A 48 18.70 -3.23 -7.26
N LYS A 49 19.11 -2.08 -7.80
CA LYS A 49 19.88 -1.06 -7.04
C LYS A 49 19.00 0.13 -6.64
N GLY A 50 17.74 -0.14 -6.32
CA GLY A 50 16.73 0.85 -5.94
C GLY A 50 16.35 0.85 -4.45
N PHE A 51 17.30 0.94 -3.51
CA PHE A 51 16.97 1.11 -2.08
C PHE A 51 17.89 2.09 -1.30
N GLN A 52 18.59 2.99 -1.99
CA GLN A 52 19.33 4.08 -1.34
C GLN A 52 18.63 5.41 -1.54
N ARG A 53 17.60 5.71 -0.71
CA ARG A 53 17.05 7.06 -0.64
C ARG A 53 17.92 7.94 0.28
N PRO A 54 18.19 9.22 -0.07
CA PRO A 54 18.88 10.16 0.80
C PRO A 54 18.21 10.29 2.18
N GLU A 55 16.88 10.26 2.24
CA GLU A 55 16.13 10.39 3.50
C GLU A 55 16.39 9.23 4.48
N ILE A 56 16.52 8.00 3.97
CA ILE A 56 16.81 6.82 4.78
C ILE A 56 18.25 6.87 5.29
N ARG A 57 19.20 7.30 4.47
CA ARG A 57 20.60 7.51 4.89
C ARG A 57 20.69 8.57 5.99
N THR A 58 19.97 9.68 5.86
CA THR A 58 19.93 10.73 6.88
C THR A 58 19.32 10.22 8.19
N HIS A 59 18.23 9.44 8.12
CA HIS A 59 17.61 8.86 9.31
C HIS A 59 18.49 7.80 9.99
N VAL A 60 19.09 6.88 9.22
CA VAL A 60 20.05 5.90 9.74
C VAL A 60 21.25 6.60 10.36
N LYS A 61 21.81 7.63 9.71
CA LYS A 61 22.90 8.44 10.25
C LYS A 61 22.51 9.10 11.58
N GLY A 62 21.32 9.67 11.68
CA GLY A 62 20.81 10.23 12.94
C GLY A 62 20.70 9.21 14.06
N ILE A 63 20.30 7.97 13.76
CA ILE A 63 20.27 6.87 14.75
C ILE A 63 21.69 6.45 15.14
N VAL A 64 22.63 6.35 14.17
CA VAL A 64 24.04 6.04 14.44
C VAL A 64 24.68 7.12 15.33
N ASP A 65 24.47 8.39 15.00
CA ASP A 65 24.97 9.53 15.77
C ASP A 65 24.40 9.51 17.19
N TYR A 66 23.11 9.20 17.36
CA TYR A 66 22.48 9.00 18.66
C TYR A 66 23.13 7.84 19.44
N LEU A 67 23.28 6.66 18.84
CA LEU A 67 23.89 5.47 19.46
C LEU A 67 25.34 5.69 19.91
N ASN A 68 26.06 6.61 19.29
CA ASN A 68 27.45 6.92 19.62
C ASN A 68 27.61 7.93 20.77
N GLN A 69 26.53 8.57 21.27
CA GLN A 69 26.58 9.62 22.30
C GLN A 69 26.90 9.14 23.74
N GLY A 70 27.10 7.84 23.97
CA GLY A 70 27.57 7.34 25.27
C GLY A 70 26.48 6.78 26.17
N ASN A 71 25.55 7.62 26.62
CA ASN A 71 24.47 7.25 27.54
C ASN A 71 23.13 7.15 26.79
N VAL A 72 22.95 6.04 26.08
CA VAL A 72 21.87 5.90 25.09
C VAL A 72 20.90 4.81 25.51
N LEU A 73 19.61 5.16 25.54
CA LEU A 73 18.53 4.21 25.78
C LEU A 73 18.00 3.70 24.43
N PHE A 74 17.91 2.38 24.28
CA PHE A 74 17.28 1.74 23.13
C PHE A 74 16.06 0.92 23.59
N PRO A 75 14.91 1.57 23.83
CA PRO A 75 13.77 0.92 24.47
C PRO A 75 12.89 0.14 23.47
N ASN A 76 12.96 0.48 22.18
CA ASN A 76 12.06 -0.07 21.17
C ASN A 76 12.59 -1.38 20.62
N ALA A 77 11.86 -2.47 20.85
CA ALA A 77 12.25 -3.80 20.41
C ALA A 77 12.38 -3.93 18.89
N ILE A 78 13.30 -4.79 18.45
CA ILE A 78 13.36 -5.30 17.08
C ILE A 78 12.50 -6.55 17.01
N ILE A 79 11.69 -6.66 15.96
CA ILE A 79 10.81 -7.81 15.78
C ILE A 79 11.43 -8.78 14.79
N LEU A 80 11.58 -10.04 15.21
CA LEU A 80 12.16 -11.11 14.39
C LEU A 80 11.13 -12.20 14.09
N ALA A 81 11.04 -12.60 12.84
CA ALA A 81 10.47 -13.89 12.47
C ALA A 81 11.60 -14.92 12.52
N MET A 82 11.50 -15.95 13.35
CA MET A 82 12.54 -16.96 13.54
C MET A 82 12.10 -18.29 12.94
N SER A 83 13.04 -18.99 12.30
CA SER A 83 12.82 -20.37 11.85
C SER A 83 12.71 -21.33 13.04
N PRO A 84 12.08 -22.50 12.87
CA PRO A 84 12.04 -23.54 13.89
C PRO A 84 13.40 -24.12 14.31
N ALA A 85 14.50 -23.68 13.68
CA ALA A 85 15.85 -24.09 14.03
C ALA A 85 16.35 -23.49 15.36
N VAL A 86 15.64 -22.51 15.92
CA VAL A 86 15.95 -21.99 17.27
C VAL A 86 15.49 -22.97 18.34
N HIS A 87 16.27 -23.10 19.41
CA HIS A 87 15.98 -24.04 20.49
C HIS A 87 15.81 -23.34 21.83
N PHE A 88 14.70 -23.60 22.53
CA PHE A 88 14.45 -23.07 23.85
C PHE A 88 14.48 -24.16 24.91
N ALA A 89 15.29 -23.95 25.95
CA ALA A 89 15.35 -24.78 27.13
C ALA A 89 14.82 -24.01 28.34
N ALA A 90 13.70 -24.47 28.92
CA ALA A 90 13.12 -23.86 30.11
C ALA A 90 14.09 -23.92 31.30
N ALA A 91 14.13 -22.85 32.09
CA ALA A 91 14.95 -22.82 33.29
C ALA A 91 14.39 -23.81 34.31
N ARG A 92 15.28 -24.55 34.99
CA ARG A 92 14.90 -25.41 36.11
C ARG A 92 14.87 -24.56 37.38
N GLY A 93 13.79 -24.63 38.15
CA GLY A 93 13.64 -23.88 39.40
C GLY A 93 12.20 -23.75 39.85
N THR A 94 11.99 -23.27 41.07
CA THR A 94 10.66 -22.99 41.64
C THR A 94 10.09 -21.72 41.04
N LYS A 95 8.83 -21.77 40.59
CA LYS A 95 8.10 -20.58 40.12
C LYS A 95 7.96 -19.59 41.28
N PRO A 96 8.11 -18.27 41.03
CA PRO A 96 7.86 -17.25 42.05
C PRO A 96 6.44 -17.40 42.61
N THR A 97 6.27 -17.20 43.93
CA THR A 97 4.95 -17.18 44.55
C THR A 97 4.11 -16.05 43.94
N GLY A 98 2.92 -16.39 43.42
CA GLY A 98 2.05 -15.43 42.73
C GLY A 98 2.35 -15.23 41.24
N ASP A 99 3.25 -16.02 40.64
CA ASP A 99 3.43 -16.05 39.19
C ASP A 99 2.13 -16.49 38.48
N GLN A 100 1.64 -15.65 37.57
CA GLN A 100 0.45 -15.93 36.76
C GLN A 100 0.69 -17.02 35.71
N GLY A 101 1.95 -17.43 35.49
CA GLY A 101 2.30 -18.49 34.56
C GLY A 101 2.09 -18.11 33.10
N ILE A 102 2.04 -16.80 32.79
CA ILE A 102 1.84 -16.29 31.43
C ILE A 102 3.05 -16.57 30.54
N ALA A 103 4.27 -16.50 31.09
CA ALA A 103 5.50 -16.73 30.36
C ALA A 103 6.46 -17.62 31.14
N GLN A 104 7.28 -18.38 30.41
CA GLN A 104 8.29 -19.28 30.96
C GLN A 104 9.68 -18.72 30.71
N ALA A 105 10.47 -18.57 31.78
CA ALA A 105 11.88 -18.19 31.67
C ALA A 105 12.74 -19.37 31.22
N GLY A 106 13.74 -19.10 30.40
CA GLY A 106 14.67 -20.11 29.92
C GLY A 106 15.84 -19.54 29.13
N THR A 107 16.48 -20.43 28.39
CA THR A 107 17.63 -20.13 27.54
C THR A 107 17.25 -20.42 26.09
N LEU A 108 17.39 -19.41 25.23
CA LEU A 108 17.17 -19.50 23.80
C LEU A 108 18.53 -19.62 23.09
N THR A 109 18.66 -20.66 22.26
CA THR A 109 19.84 -20.93 21.43
C THR A 109 19.49 -20.64 19.97
N ILE A 110 20.25 -19.74 19.36
CA ILE A 110 20.02 -19.23 18.00
C ILE A 110 21.23 -19.60 17.16
N PRO A 111 21.10 -20.50 16.17
CA PRO A 111 22.23 -20.88 15.33
C PRO A 111 22.62 -19.75 14.38
N VAL A 112 23.93 -19.59 14.16
CA VAL A 112 24.50 -18.60 13.25
C VAL A 112 24.89 -19.30 11.95
N TYR A 113 24.23 -18.93 10.86
CA TYR A 113 24.56 -19.38 9.51
C TYR A 113 25.21 -18.25 8.70
N GLU A 114 25.69 -18.57 7.51
CA GLU A 114 26.21 -17.58 6.56
C GLU A 114 25.10 -16.63 6.06
N GLU A 115 25.49 -15.49 5.50
CA GLU A 115 24.56 -14.50 4.94
C GLU A 115 23.69 -15.13 3.83
N GLY A 116 22.39 -14.83 3.80
CA GLY A 116 21.42 -15.45 2.89
C GLY A 116 20.84 -16.79 3.37
N ARG A 117 21.37 -17.35 4.48
CA ARG A 117 20.82 -18.55 5.14
C ARG A 117 20.54 -18.30 6.63
N ARG A 118 20.38 -17.04 7.04
CA ARG A 118 20.18 -16.68 8.45
C ARG A 118 18.89 -17.30 8.98
N VAL A 119 18.85 -17.56 10.29
CA VAL A 119 17.72 -18.24 10.94
C VAL A 119 16.55 -17.34 11.29
N ALA A 120 16.70 -16.05 11.13
CA ALA A 120 15.67 -15.08 11.42
C ALA A 120 15.56 -14.04 10.29
N TRP A 121 14.41 -13.36 10.28
CA TRP A 121 14.12 -12.26 9.38
C TRP A 121 13.65 -11.05 10.18
N ILE A 122 14.16 -9.88 9.82
CA ILE A 122 13.79 -8.62 10.48
C ILE A 122 12.44 -8.15 9.96
N VAL A 123 11.42 -8.27 10.81
CA VAL A 123 10.02 -7.90 10.55
C VAL A 123 9.80 -6.42 10.80
N ASP A 124 10.33 -5.90 11.91
CA ASP A 124 10.37 -4.47 12.22
C ASP A 124 11.71 -4.11 12.84
N GLY A 125 12.13 -2.86 12.62
CA GLY A 125 13.40 -2.35 13.08
C GLY A 125 14.49 -2.37 12.01
N GLN A 126 14.18 -2.51 10.73
CA GLN A 126 15.18 -2.58 9.64
C GLN A 126 16.16 -1.40 9.63
N GLN A 127 15.68 -0.17 9.78
CA GLN A 127 16.57 1.01 9.84
C GLN A 127 17.39 1.04 11.13
N ARG A 128 16.82 0.53 12.23
CA ARG A 128 17.48 0.44 13.52
C ARG A 128 18.56 -0.65 13.53
N SER A 129 18.31 -1.81 12.92
CA SER A 129 19.31 -2.87 12.76
C SER A 129 20.46 -2.43 11.85
N LEU A 130 20.16 -1.70 10.76
CA LEU A 130 21.19 -1.08 9.92
C LEU A 130 22.03 -0.06 10.70
N ALA A 131 21.40 0.76 11.54
CA ALA A 131 22.12 1.70 12.39
C ALA A 131 22.99 0.99 13.45
N LEU A 132 22.48 -0.09 14.06
CA LEU A 132 23.25 -0.93 15.00
C LEU A 132 24.46 -1.60 14.32
N ALA A 133 24.33 -1.98 13.04
CA ALA A 133 25.44 -2.51 12.25
C ALA A 133 26.55 -1.48 11.99
N GLN A 134 26.18 -0.20 11.90
CA GLN A 134 27.07 0.92 11.60
C GLN A 134 27.56 1.66 12.86
N ALA A 135 26.93 1.44 14.01
CA ALA A 135 27.30 2.07 15.26
C ALA A 135 28.65 1.58 15.78
N GLY A 136 29.42 2.48 16.40
CA GLY A 136 30.71 2.12 17.02
C GLY A 136 30.54 1.22 18.24
N ARG A 137 29.40 1.32 18.94
CA ARG A 137 29.03 0.47 20.09
C ARG A 137 28.29 -0.80 19.66
N LYS A 138 29.06 -1.84 19.41
CA LYS A 138 28.57 -3.16 18.97
C LYS A 138 27.86 -3.98 20.05
N SER A 139 28.15 -3.72 21.32
CA SER A 139 27.69 -4.52 22.47
C SER A 139 26.42 -3.98 23.16
N ILE A 140 25.77 -2.95 22.63
CA ILE A 140 24.52 -2.44 23.23
C ILE A 140 23.48 -3.57 23.33
N PRO A 141 22.88 -3.81 24.52
CA PRO A 141 21.80 -4.78 24.65
C PRO A 141 20.55 -4.26 23.96
N VAL A 142 20.09 -4.97 22.94
CA VAL A 142 18.91 -4.61 22.15
C VAL A 142 17.75 -5.51 22.56
N PRO A 143 16.61 -4.96 22.98
CA PRO A 143 15.39 -5.74 23.19
C PRO A 143 14.92 -6.31 21.86
N VAL A 144 14.57 -7.60 21.88
CA VAL A 144 14.05 -8.33 20.73
C VAL A 144 12.79 -9.08 21.15
N VAL A 145 11.78 -9.02 20.28
CA VAL A 145 10.63 -9.91 20.34
C VAL A 145 10.65 -10.76 19.08
N GLY A 146 10.80 -12.08 19.25
CA GLY A 146 10.87 -13.02 18.14
C GLY A 146 9.70 -13.99 18.17
N PHE A 147 9.07 -14.29 17.04
CA PHE A 147 8.09 -15.39 16.95
C PHE A 147 8.62 -16.49 16.04
N VAL A 148 8.32 -17.75 16.35
CA VAL A 148 8.76 -18.89 15.53
C VAL A 148 7.68 -19.26 14.52
N SER A 149 8.05 -19.28 13.25
CA SER A 149 7.18 -19.75 12.17
C SER A 149 7.99 -20.30 11.01
N ASP A 150 7.56 -21.44 10.48
CA ASP A 150 8.02 -22.06 9.24
C ASP A 150 7.29 -21.53 8.00
N ASN A 151 6.19 -20.81 8.18
CA ASN A 151 5.36 -20.29 7.10
C ASN A 151 5.74 -18.85 6.74
N LEU A 152 6.32 -18.66 5.55
CA LEU A 152 6.65 -17.36 4.96
C LEU A 152 5.45 -16.38 4.93
N GLU A 153 4.21 -16.88 4.88
CA GLU A 153 2.98 -16.09 4.92
C GLU A 153 2.76 -15.42 6.28
N VAL A 154 2.94 -16.15 7.39
CA VAL A 154 2.84 -15.62 8.76
C VAL A 154 3.90 -14.54 8.99
N GLN A 155 5.09 -14.72 8.42
CA GLN A 155 6.16 -13.73 8.49
C GLN A 155 5.79 -12.43 7.77
N ARG A 156 5.18 -12.53 6.58
CA ARG A 156 4.69 -11.37 5.80
C ARG A 156 3.48 -10.70 6.47
N GLU A 157 2.58 -11.47 7.07
CA GLU A 157 1.43 -10.95 7.80
C GLU A 157 1.87 -10.13 9.02
N GLN A 158 2.76 -10.66 9.85
CA GLN A 158 3.31 -9.93 10.99
C GLN A 158 4.11 -8.70 10.55
N PHE A 159 4.81 -8.76 9.40
CA PHE A 159 5.44 -7.57 8.80
C PHE A 159 4.43 -6.44 8.56
N ILE A 160 3.27 -6.76 8.00
CA ILE A 160 2.21 -5.78 7.75
C ILE A 160 1.59 -5.28 9.07
N LEU A 161 1.30 -6.19 10.01
CA LEU A 161 0.64 -5.87 11.27
C LEU A 161 1.52 -5.04 12.21
N VAL A 162 2.80 -5.38 12.34
CA VAL A 162 3.77 -4.70 13.22
C VAL A 162 4.15 -3.32 12.66
N ASN A 163 4.33 -3.19 11.34
CA ASN A 163 4.64 -1.90 10.71
C ASN A 163 3.41 -0.96 10.63
N LYS A 164 2.24 -1.34 11.16
CA LYS A 164 1.07 -0.45 11.25
C LYS A 164 1.29 0.74 12.20
N ALA A 165 2.25 0.64 13.14
CA ALA A 165 2.55 1.69 14.13
C ALA A 165 3.34 2.90 13.57
N ARG A 166 3.84 2.83 12.34
CA ARG A 166 4.25 4.02 11.55
C ARG A 166 3.70 3.87 10.14
N PRO A 167 2.92 4.83 9.61
CA PRO A 167 2.11 4.60 8.42
C PRO A 167 2.98 4.21 7.23
N LEU A 168 2.89 2.94 6.81
CA LEU A 168 3.25 2.56 5.45
C LEU A 168 2.52 3.54 4.51
N PRO A 169 3.19 4.11 3.48
CA PRO A 169 2.55 5.03 2.57
C PRO A 169 1.25 4.39 2.06
N SER A 170 0.12 5.09 2.19
CA SER A 170 -1.21 4.57 1.83
C SER A 170 -1.26 3.97 0.43
N ARG A 171 -0.45 4.51 -0.48
CA ARG A 171 -0.24 4.05 -1.84
C ARG A 171 0.42 2.68 -1.95
N LEU A 172 1.39 2.35 -1.08
CA LEU A 172 2.00 1.02 -1.01
C LEU A 172 1.03 -0.01 -0.42
N ILE A 173 0.24 0.39 0.58
CA ILE A 173 -0.85 -0.45 1.09
C ILE A 173 -1.81 -0.79 -0.05
N ASN A 174 -2.30 0.21 -0.78
CA ASN A 174 -3.17 -0.01 -1.94
C ASN A 174 -2.55 -0.93 -2.99
N GLU A 175 -1.23 -0.94 -3.13
CA GLU A 175 -0.57 -1.82 -4.08
C GLU A 175 -0.56 -3.29 -3.67
N LEU A 176 -0.39 -3.55 -2.37
CA LEU A 176 -0.28 -4.90 -1.80
C LEU A 176 -1.64 -5.54 -1.49
N LEU A 177 -2.71 -4.74 -1.35
CA LEU A 177 -4.05 -5.22 -0.97
C LEU A 177 -4.67 -6.27 -1.92
N PRO A 178 -4.56 -6.17 -3.26
CA PRO A 178 -5.23 -7.10 -4.19
C PRO A 178 -4.75 -8.54 -4.07
N GLU A 179 -3.52 -8.75 -3.60
CA GLU A 179 -2.90 -10.07 -3.48
C GLU A 179 -3.21 -10.76 -2.14
N THR A 180 -3.89 -10.07 -1.20
CA THR A 180 -4.18 -10.60 0.15
C THR A 180 -5.60 -11.15 0.21
N ARG A 181 -5.81 -12.46 -0.04
CA ARG A 181 -7.16 -13.01 -0.27
C ARG A 181 -8.01 -13.32 0.99
N SER A 182 -7.46 -13.50 2.20
CA SER A 182 -8.26 -14.10 3.31
C SER A 182 -8.12 -13.48 4.72
N ILE A 183 -8.04 -12.16 4.88
CA ILE A 183 -7.94 -11.53 6.22
C ILE A 183 -9.18 -10.68 6.55
N LEU A 184 -9.68 -10.80 7.79
CA LEU A 184 -10.57 -9.81 8.44
C LEU A 184 -9.81 -8.49 8.64
N LEU A 185 -9.68 -7.73 7.55
CA LEU A 185 -9.07 -6.41 7.55
C LEU A 185 -9.94 -5.43 8.35
N PRO A 186 -9.36 -4.45 9.09
CA PRO A 186 -10.11 -3.33 9.64
C PRO A 186 -10.99 -2.70 8.54
N ARG A 187 -12.25 -2.34 8.86
CA ARG A 187 -13.26 -1.90 7.88
C ARG A 187 -12.72 -0.86 6.87
N GLU A 188 -11.88 0.07 7.31
CA GLU A 188 -11.29 1.12 6.47
C GLU A 188 -10.30 0.62 5.40
N ILE A 189 -9.60 -0.48 5.66
CA ILE A 189 -8.60 -1.09 4.77
C ILE A 189 -9.28 -2.09 3.83
N SER A 190 -10.23 -2.87 4.36
CA SER A 190 -11.10 -3.73 3.55
C SER A 190 -11.83 -2.93 2.45
N ALA A 191 -12.32 -1.73 2.80
CA ALA A 191 -12.99 -0.82 1.87
C ALA A 191 -12.11 -0.29 0.72
N ARG A 192 -10.77 -0.45 0.78
CA ARG A 192 -9.84 -0.04 -0.27
C ARG A 192 -9.34 -1.21 -1.11
N LYS A 193 -9.62 -2.46 -0.72
CA LYS A 193 -9.14 -3.66 -1.41
C LYS A 193 -9.67 -3.73 -2.84
N VAL A 194 -11.01 -3.70 -3.01
CA VAL A 194 -11.65 -3.75 -4.33
C VAL A 194 -11.25 -2.56 -5.23
N PRO A 195 -11.32 -1.29 -4.78
CA PRO A 195 -10.84 -0.17 -5.59
C PRO A 195 -9.38 -0.30 -6.04
N SER A 196 -8.52 -0.89 -5.20
CA SER A 196 -7.11 -1.07 -5.52
C SER A 196 -6.88 -2.22 -6.51
N GLU A 197 -7.67 -3.29 -6.42
CA GLU A 197 -7.66 -4.42 -7.35
C GLU A 197 -8.08 -3.97 -8.75
N ILE A 198 -9.19 -3.25 -8.86
CA ILE A 198 -9.65 -2.67 -10.13
C ILE A 198 -8.63 -1.69 -10.69
N CYS A 199 -8.02 -0.85 -9.85
CA CYS A 199 -6.94 0.05 -10.29
C CYS A 199 -5.73 -0.72 -10.85
N ASN A 200 -5.41 -1.90 -10.31
CA ASN A 200 -4.36 -2.78 -10.84
C ASN A 200 -4.76 -3.36 -12.21
N LEU A 201 -6.00 -3.84 -12.34
CA LEU A 201 -6.52 -4.36 -13.61
C LEU A 201 -6.47 -3.30 -14.71
N LEU A 202 -6.95 -2.08 -14.41
CA LEU A 202 -6.91 -0.94 -15.34
C LEU A 202 -5.49 -0.56 -15.77
N ASN A 203 -4.47 -0.75 -14.92
CA ASN A 203 -3.09 -0.42 -15.31
C ASN A 203 -2.42 -1.54 -16.12
N ARG A 204 -2.77 -2.81 -15.87
CA ARG A 204 -2.08 -3.99 -16.43
C ARG A 204 -2.68 -4.49 -17.74
N ASP A 205 -4.00 -4.45 -17.89
CA ASP A 205 -4.67 -4.96 -19.10
C ASP A 205 -4.34 -4.09 -20.33
N PRO A 206 -3.77 -4.64 -21.41
CA PRO A 206 -3.53 -3.91 -22.66
C PRO A 206 -4.80 -3.32 -23.30
N GLU A 207 -5.96 -3.93 -23.04
CA GLU A 207 -7.26 -3.46 -23.55
C GLU A 207 -7.84 -2.31 -22.72
N SER A 208 -7.19 -1.94 -21.62
CA SER A 208 -7.62 -0.83 -20.77
C SER A 208 -7.15 0.52 -21.33
N PRO A 209 -8.00 1.57 -21.32
CA PRO A 209 -7.58 2.92 -21.69
C PRO A 209 -6.52 3.50 -20.73
N PHE A 210 -6.35 2.91 -19.54
CA PHE A 210 -5.35 3.30 -18.54
C PHE A 210 -4.07 2.46 -18.58
N HIS A 211 -3.90 1.57 -19.57
CA HIS A 211 -2.74 0.69 -19.65
C HIS A 211 -1.44 1.49 -19.51
N ARG A 212 -0.67 1.22 -18.43
CA ARG A 212 0.60 1.89 -18.08
C ARG A 212 0.52 3.42 -17.88
N LEU A 213 -0.68 3.99 -17.72
CA LEU A 213 -0.88 5.42 -17.47
C LEU A 213 -0.95 5.75 -15.97
N ILE A 214 -1.13 4.76 -15.09
CA ILE A 214 -1.28 4.96 -13.65
C ILE A 214 0.07 4.82 -12.96
N LYS A 215 0.50 5.88 -12.28
CA LYS A 215 1.72 5.94 -11.46
C LYS A 215 1.53 5.04 -10.24
N ARG A 216 2.06 3.82 -10.31
CA ARG A 216 2.23 2.90 -9.16
C ARG A 216 3.52 3.24 -8.42
N ILE A 217 3.59 2.93 -7.13
CA ILE A 217 4.80 3.21 -6.34
C ILE A 217 5.95 2.30 -6.74
N SER A 218 5.66 1.06 -7.14
CA SER A 218 6.67 0.10 -7.62
C SER A 218 7.18 0.36 -9.04
N GLU A 219 6.46 1.13 -9.85
CA GLU A 219 6.74 1.39 -11.28
C GLU A 219 7.45 2.75 -11.49
N LYS A 220 8.46 3.06 -10.67
CA LYS A 220 9.26 4.28 -10.89
C LYS A 220 10.18 4.12 -12.09
N GLY A 221 9.77 4.67 -13.23
CA GLY A 221 10.60 4.74 -14.45
C GLY A 221 9.81 4.73 -15.76
N SER A 222 8.52 4.39 -15.74
CA SER A 222 7.69 4.47 -16.94
C SER A 222 7.38 5.95 -17.25
N SER A 223 8.05 6.49 -18.26
CA SER A 223 7.87 7.87 -18.76
C SER A 223 6.46 8.14 -19.28
N THR A 224 5.64 7.10 -19.47
CA THR A 224 4.26 7.19 -19.96
C THR A 224 3.23 7.33 -18.84
N SER A 225 3.60 7.09 -17.59
CA SER A 225 2.67 7.17 -16.46
C SER A 225 2.37 8.63 -16.10
N VAL A 226 1.10 9.02 -16.13
CA VAL A 226 0.67 10.42 -15.97
C VAL A 226 -0.28 10.64 -14.79
N ILE A 227 -1.12 9.66 -14.47
CA ILE A 227 -2.16 9.75 -13.42
C ILE A 227 -1.67 9.16 -12.10
N THR A 228 -2.05 9.74 -10.97
CA THR A 228 -1.81 9.12 -9.65
C THR A 228 -2.83 8.02 -9.34
N ASP A 229 -2.37 6.83 -8.95
CA ASP A 229 -3.21 5.74 -8.40
C ASP A 229 -4.22 6.20 -7.34
N THR A 230 -3.85 7.14 -6.47
CA THR A 230 -4.73 7.70 -5.43
C THR A 230 -6.01 8.31 -5.98
N ALA A 231 -5.92 8.97 -7.14
CA ALA A 231 -7.08 9.61 -7.78
C ALA A 231 -8.04 8.56 -8.36
N VAL A 232 -7.50 7.52 -9.02
CA VAL A 232 -8.27 6.42 -9.58
C VAL A 232 -8.96 5.64 -8.47
N ILE A 233 -8.23 5.32 -7.40
CA ILE A 233 -8.78 4.62 -6.23
C ILE A 233 -9.86 5.46 -5.54
N ALA A 234 -9.66 6.78 -5.39
CA ALA A 234 -10.66 7.67 -4.83
C ALA A 234 -11.93 7.71 -5.69
N MET A 235 -11.78 7.83 -7.02
CA MET A 235 -12.89 7.82 -7.98
C MET A 235 -13.72 6.53 -7.86
N ILE A 236 -13.08 5.36 -7.93
CA ILE A 236 -13.75 4.06 -7.84
C ILE A 236 -14.46 3.92 -6.49
N ARG A 237 -13.77 4.23 -5.39
CA ARG A 237 -14.32 4.13 -4.04
C ARG A 237 -15.52 5.06 -3.84
N ASN A 238 -15.47 6.27 -4.39
CA ASN A 238 -16.56 7.23 -4.26
C ASN A 238 -17.82 6.74 -5.01
N SER A 239 -17.65 6.23 -6.23
CA SER A 239 -18.76 5.65 -7.01
C SER A 239 -19.35 4.40 -6.33
N MET A 240 -18.51 3.52 -5.77
CA MET A 240 -18.98 2.32 -5.06
C MET A 240 -19.77 2.60 -3.78
N ASN A 241 -19.46 3.70 -3.08
CA ASN A 241 -20.07 4.02 -1.79
C ASN A 241 -21.20 5.05 -1.88
N ASN A 242 -21.34 5.70 -3.02
CA ASN A 242 -22.47 6.58 -3.31
C ASN A 242 -23.67 5.71 -3.73
N PRO A 243 -24.84 5.78 -3.06
CA PRO A 243 -26.02 5.01 -3.46
C PRO A 243 -26.48 5.24 -4.90
N LEU A 244 -26.17 6.42 -5.46
CA LEU A 244 -26.46 6.79 -6.85
C LEU A 244 -25.25 6.62 -7.77
N GLY A 245 -24.18 5.98 -7.30
CA GLY A 245 -22.96 5.76 -8.07
C GLY A 245 -23.10 4.61 -9.04
N ALA A 246 -22.45 4.72 -10.20
CA ALA A 246 -22.51 3.72 -11.26
C ALA A 246 -21.96 2.35 -10.80
N LEU A 247 -20.99 2.35 -9.87
CA LEU A 247 -20.37 1.14 -9.34
C LEU A 247 -21.09 0.56 -8.10
N ALA A 248 -22.03 1.30 -7.51
CA ALA A 248 -22.69 0.87 -6.28
C ALA A 248 -23.50 -0.43 -6.42
N PRO A 249 -24.23 -0.69 -7.53
CA PRO A 249 -24.99 -1.93 -7.67
C PRO A 249 -24.12 -3.19 -7.65
N PHE A 250 -22.95 -3.15 -8.30
CA PHE A 250 -22.01 -4.28 -8.36
C PHE A 250 -21.46 -4.70 -6.98
N LYS A 251 -21.62 -3.85 -5.95
CA LYS A 251 -21.28 -4.19 -4.57
C LYS A 251 -22.24 -5.22 -3.97
N LEU A 252 -23.46 -5.34 -4.50
CA LEU A 252 -24.56 -6.15 -3.97
C LEU A 252 -24.99 -7.30 -4.90
N SER A 253 -24.41 -7.39 -6.11
CA SER A 253 -24.90 -8.26 -7.19
C SER A 253 -24.21 -9.62 -7.34
N GLY A 254 -23.11 -9.91 -6.63
CA GLY A 254 -22.44 -11.21 -6.75
C GLY A 254 -23.00 -12.27 -5.80
N ARG A 255 -23.15 -13.52 -6.28
CA ARG A 255 -23.51 -14.70 -5.44
C ARG A 255 -22.49 -14.99 -4.34
N ASP A 256 -21.25 -14.49 -4.49
CA ASP A 256 -20.11 -14.69 -3.58
C ASP A 256 -19.43 -13.38 -3.11
N GLY A 257 -20.03 -12.21 -3.35
CA GLY A 257 -19.45 -10.91 -2.96
C GLY A 257 -19.54 -9.82 -4.01
N VAL A 258 -18.50 -8.98 -4.09
CA VAL A 258 -18.43 -7.81 -4.98
C VAL A 258 -18.10 -8.23 -6.42
N ASP A 259 -18.89 -7.78 -7.40
CA ASP A 259 -18.67 -8.03 -8.83
C ASP A 259 -17.57 -7.14 -9.41
N VAL A 260 -16.32 -7.58 -9.25
CA VAL A 260 -15.13 -6.87 -9.73
C VAL A 260 -15.09 -6.78 -11.26
N GLU A 261 -15.51 -7.84 -11.96
CA GLU A 261 -15.47 -7.90 -13.42
C GLU A 261 -16.48 -6.92 -14.04
N GLY A 262 -17.70 -6.88 -13.51
CA GLY A 262 -18.72 -5.92 -13.93
C GLY A 262 -18.26 -4.47 -13.72
N MET A 263 -17.66 -4.16 -12.57
CA MET A 263 -17.08 -2.83 -12.33
C MET A 263 -15.96 -2.51 -13.32
N TYR A 264 -15.08 -3.48 -13.61
CA TYR A 264 -14.00 -3.32 -14.57
C TYR A 264 -14.51 -3.02 -15.98
N GLN A 265 -15.50 -3.78 -16.47
CA GLN A 265 -16.08 -3.58 -17.80
C GLN A 265 -16.79 -2.23 -17.94
N LEU A 266 -17.51 -1.77 -16.91
CA LEU A 266 -18.13 -0.45 -16.89
C LEU A 266 -17.07 0.65 -17.00
N LEU A 267 -16.02 0.56 -16.17
CA LEU A 267 -14.92 1.52 -16.18
C LEU A 267 -14.18 1.50 -17.52
N ARG A 268 -13.90 0.32 -18.09
CA ARG A 268 -13.26 0.19 -19.41
C ARG A 268 -14.10 0.86 -20.49
N THR A 269 -15.41 0.63 -20.50
CA THR A 269 -16.34 1.25 -21.47
C THR A 269 -16.34 2.77 -21.33
N TYR A 270 -16.56 3.27 -20.11
CA TYR A 270 -16.63 4.70 -19.84
C TYR A 270 -15.34 5.43 -20.18
N TRP A 271 -14.21 4.94 -19.67
CA TRP A 271 -12.92 5.61 -19.85
C TRP A 271 -12.37 5.48 -21.27
N SER A 272 -12.75 4.44 -22.02
CA SER A 272 -12.46 4.37 -23.46
C SER A 272 -13.23 5.46 -24.22
N ALA A 273 -14.49 5.67 -23.88
CA ALA A 273 -15.27 6.77 -24.45
C ALA A 273 -14.69 8.14 -24.06
N VAL A 274 -14.23 8.33 -22.82
CA VAL A 274 -13.55 9.57 -22.39
C VAL A 274 -12.28 9.82 -23.20
N ARG A 275 -11.41 8.81 -23.37
CA ARG A 275 -10.20 8.90 -24.22
C ARG A 275 -10.54 9.38 -25.62
N ASP A 276 -11.56 8.78 -26.24
CA ASP A 276 -11.88 9.01 -27.64
C ASP A 276 -12.63 10.34 -27.88
N VAL A 277 -13.34 10.85 -26.86
CA VAL A 277 -13.98 12.19 -26.89
C VAL A 277 -12.97 13.30 -26.59
N PHE A 278 -11.94 13.03 -25.78
CA PHE A 278 -10.92 14.01 -25.40
C PHE A 278 -9.50 13.56 -25.77
N PRO A 279 -9.20 13.25 -27.04
CA PRO A 279 -7.91 12.70 -27.43
C PRO A 279 -6.74 13.65 -27.12
N ASP A 280 -6.92 14.95 -27.35
CA ASP A 280 -5.90 15.98 -27.08
C ASP A 280 -5.57 16.16 -25.60
N ALA A 281 -6.50 15.76 -24.72
CA ALA A 281 -6.33 15.86 -23.27
C ALA A 281 -5.94 14.52 -22.64
N TRP A 282 -6.02 13.40 -23.37
CA TRP A 282 -5.70 12.08 -22.84
C TRP A 282 -4.21 11.77 -22.93
N GLY A 283 -3.69 10.98 -21.97
CA GLY A 283 -2.29 10.53 -21.96
C GLY A 283 -1.23 11.62 -21.73
N GLY A 284 -1.62 12.90 -21.72
CA GLY A 284 -0.71 14.03 -21.54
C GLY A 284 -0.28 14.26 -20.08
N ASP A 285 0.85 14.97 -19.90
CA ASP A 285 1.32 15.41 -18.58
C ASP A 285 0.22 16.22 -17.85
N PRO A 286 -0.05 15.97 -16.56
CA PRO A 286 -1.03 16.72 -15.78
C PRO A 286 -0.86 18.25 -15.75
N ARG A 287 0.33 18.76 -16.07
CA ARG A 287 0.63 20.20 -16.25
C ARG A 287 0.07 20.76 -17.56
N ARG A 288 -0.16 19.90 -18.55
CA ARG A 288 -0.67 20.22 -19.89
C ARG A 288 -2.11 19.76 -20.10
N SER A 289 -2.59 18.81 -19.29
CA SER A 289 -3.96 18.32 -19.30
C SER A 289 -4.53 18.21 -17.90
N ARG A 290 -5.57 19.01 -17.64
CA ARG A 290 -6.33 18.96 -16.38
C ARG A 290 -7.19 17.71 -16.26
N LEU A 291 -7.49 17.03 -17.38
CA LEU A 291 -8.19 15.75 -17.40
C LEU A 291 -7.34 14.65 -16.75
N MET A 292 -6.05 14.59 -17.06
CA MET A 292 -5.11 13.59 -16.53
C MET A 292 -4.62 13.91 -15.10
N HIS A 293 -4.99 15.08 -14.57
CA HIS A 293 -4.72 15.46 -13.20
C HIS A 293 -5.74 14.81 -12.24
N SER A 294 -5.37 14.61 -10.97
CA SER A 294 -6.22 13.97 -9.94
C SER A 294 -7.63 14.56 -9.87
N ALA A 295 -7.74 15.90 -9.89
CA ALA A 295 -9.02 16.60 -9.92
C ALA A 295 -9.90 16.27 -11.15
N GLY A 296 -9.30 16.10 -12.34
CA GLY A 296 -10.04 15.70 -13.54
C GLY A 296 -10.57 14.28 -13.45
N ILE A 297 -9.73 13.34 -13.00
CA ILE A 297 -10.10 11.93 -12.83
C ILE A 297 -11.25 11.78 -11.82
N GLU A 298 -11.16 12.44 -10.67
CA GLU A 298 -12.21 12.41 -9.65
C GLU A 298 -13.49 13.13 -10.11
N ALA A 299 -13.38 14.18 -10.92
CA ALA A 299 -14.55 14.90 -11.43
C ALA A 299 -15.30 14.11 -12.51
N MET A 300 -14.57 13.49 -13.43
CA MET A 300 -15.15 12.59 -14.44
C MET A 300 -15.79 11.36 -13.81
N GLY A 301 -15.29 10.86 -12.68
CA GLY A 301 -15.97 9.83 -11.89
C GLY A 301 -17.38 10.20 -11.44
N VAL A 302 -17.60 11.45 -11.03
CA VAL A 302 -18.95 11.92 -10.66
C VAL A 302 -19.82 12.13 -11.91
N LEU A 303 -19.24 12.56 -13.02
CA LEU A 303 -19.96 12.65 -14.29
C LEU A 303 -20.41 11.26 -14.79
N MET A 304 -19.56 10.24 -14.66
CA MET A 304 -19.89 8.84 -14.92
C MET A 304 -21.13 8.41 -14.14
N ASP A 305 -21.13 8.62 -12.82
CA ASP A 305 -22.27 8.29 -11.96
C ASP A 305 -23.57 8.92 -12.48
N ARG A 306 -23.51 10.20 -12.90
CA ARG A 306 -24.68 10.92 -13.44
C ARG A 306 -25.15 10.42 -14.80
N ILE A 307 -24.23 10.04 -15.69
CA ILE A 307 -24.56 9.48 -17.00
C ILE A 307 -25.23 8.13 -16.83
N TYR A 308 -24.63 7.20 -16.07
CA TYR A 308 -25.17 5.86 -15.85
C TYR A 308 -26.48 5.86 -15.06
N ALA A 309 -26.65 6.80 -14.11
CA ALA A 309 -27.94 6.96 -13.42
C ALA A 309 -29.09 7.34 -14.39
N ARG A 310 -28.79 8.03 -15.50
CA ARG A 310 -29.78 8.38 -16.53
C ARG A 310 -30.04 7.23 -17.50
N LEU A 311 -28.99 6.52 -17.90
CA LEU A 311 -29.10 5.45 -18.90
C LEU A 311 -29.83 4.19 -18.38
N SER A 312 -30.25 4.16 -17.11
CA SER A 312 -31.09 3.10 -16.53
C SER A 312 -30.43 1.71 -16.46
N GLY A 313 -29.10 1.60 -16.56
CA GLY A 313 -28.44 0.30 -16.52
C GLY A 313 -26.92 0.30 -16.58
N GLN A 314 -26.34 -0.86 -16.27
CA GLN A 314 -24.90 -1.13 -16.14
C GLN A 314 -24.26 -1.70 -17.43
N GLY A 315 -25.10 -2.16 -18.37
CA GLY A 315 -24.68 -2.82 -19.62
C GLY A 315 -24.72 -1.93 -20.85
N GLU A 316 -24.64 -0.61 -20.65
CA GLU A 316 -24.70 0.35 -21.75
C GLU A 316 -23.48 0.23 -22.66
N ASP A 317 -23.71 0.32 -23.97
CA ASP A 317 -22.66 0.18 -24.95
C ASP A 317 -21.78 1.43 -25.04
N TYR A 318 -20.57 1.24 -25.55
CA TYR A 318 -19.60 2.32 -25.75
C TYR A 318 -20.19 3.49 -26.56
N LYS A 319 -21.02 3.22 -27.57
CA LYS A 319 -21.58 4.26 -28.46
C LYS A 319 -22.52 5.19 -27.70
N THR A 320 -23.34 4.64 -26.81
CA THR A 320 -24.30 5.42 -26.01
C THR A 320 -23.56 6.28 -24.99
N VAL A 321 -22.60 5.71 -24.28
CA VAL A 321 -21.77 6.46 -23.31
C VAL A 321 -20.99 7.58 -24.00
N ARG A 322 -20.41 7.30 -25.17
CA ARG A 322 -19.71 8.31 -25.98
C ARG A 322 -20.62 9.47 -26.37
N LYS A 323 -21.85 9.22 -26.85
CA LYS A 323 -22.81 10.27 -27.18
C LYS A 323 -23.14 11.16 -25.99
N GLU A 324 -23.27 10.59 -24.78
CA GLU A 324 -23.52 11.38 -23.57
C GLU A 324 -22.31 12.27 -23.21
N LEU A 325 -21.09 11.78 -23.38
CA LEU A 325 -19.86 12.56 -23.18
C LEU A 325 -19.69 13.68 -24.22
N GLU A 326 -20.03 13.41 -25.48
CA GLU A 326 -19.99 14.40 -26.58
C GLU A 326 -20.89 15.61 -26.31
N LYS A 327 -22.01 15.44 -25.58
CA LYS A 327 -22.86 16.56 -25.14
C LYS A 327 -22.15 17.50 -24.17
N VAL A 328 -21.27 16.98 -23.31
CA VAL A 328 -20.55 17.76 -22.29
C VAL A 328 -19.25 18.34 -22.84
N ALA A 329 -18.65 17.69 -23.84
CA ALA A 329 -17.35 18.06 -24.39
C ALA A 329 -17.17 19.55 -24.73
N PRO A 330 -18.15 20.25 -25.34
CA PRO A 330 -18.03 21.69 -25.64
C PRO A 330 -17.89 22.59 -24.40
N ALA A 331 -18.34 22.14 -23.23
CA ALA A 331 -18.24 22.86 -21.96
C ALA A 331 -16.94 22.56 -21.19
N CYS A 332 -16.15 21.59 -21.64
CA CYS A 332 -14.92 21.19 -20.97
C CYS A 332 -13.74 22.08 -21.38
N ARG A 333 -12.86 22.39 -20.42
CA ARG A 333 -11.62 23.17 -20.62
C ARG A 333 -10.45 22.41 -20.03
N TRP A 334 -10.04 21.33 -20.70
CA TRP A 334 -9.01 20.42 -20.18
C TRP A 334 -7.58 20.87 -20.47
N THR A 335 -7.34 21.57 -21.59
CA THR A 335 -5.98 21.92 -22.07
C THR A 335 -5.81 23.41 -22.38
N LYS A 336 -6.92 24.16 -22.52
CA LYS A 336 -6.92 25.59 -22.82
C LYS A 336 -8.25 26.26 -22.43
N GLY A 337 -8.23 27.59 -22.36
CA GLY A 337 -9.40 28.43 -22.09
C GLY A 337 -9.70 28.62 -20.61
N THR A 338 -10.94 28.98 -20.30
CA THR A 338 -11.40 29.36 -18.96
C THR A 338 -12.67 28.60 -18.65
N TRP A 339 -12.75 28.00 -17.46
CA TRP A 339 -13.98 27.37 -16.97
C TRP A 339 -15.00 28.45 -16.62
N GLU A 340 -15.93 28.74 -17.53
CA GLU A 340 -16.83 29.91 -17.45
C GLU A 340 -17.70 29.88 -16.19
N THR A 341 -18.15 28.69 -15.77
CA THR A 341 -18.95 28.49 -14.55
C THR A 341 -18.15 28.62 -13.26
N LEU A 342 -16.81 28.58 -13.33
CA LEU A 342 -15.91 28.66 -12.19
C LEU A 342 -15.16 29.99 -12.12
N GLY A 343 -15.06 30.71 -13.25
CA GLY A 343 -14.32 31.96 -13.37
C GLY A 343 -12.79 31.78 -13.26
N VAL A 344 -12.27 30.60 -13.56
CA VAL A 344 -10.84 30.27 -13.42
C VAL A 344 -10.27 29.71 -14.73
N ALA A 345 -8.99 29.94 -14.98
CA ALA A 345 -8.30 29.37 -16.14
C ALA A 345 -8.26 27.83 -16.05
N TRP A 346 -8.13 27.17 -17.21
CA TRP A 346 -8.17 25.71 -17.31
C TRP A 346 -7.19 24.97 -16.38
N ASN A 347 -6.05 25.57 -16.07
CA ASN A 347 -4.94 25.01 -15.27
C ASN A 347 -4.92 25.49 -13.80
N GLU A 348 -5.82 26.39 -13.39
CA GLU A 348 -5.82 26.96 -12.03
C GLU A 348 -6.48 26.05 -10.98
N ILE A 349 -7.31 25.10 -11.42
CA ILE A 349 -7.88 24.07 -10.56
C ILE A 349 -6.72 23.36 -9.85
N GLN A 350 -6.80 23.08 -8.55
CA GLN A 350 -5.79 22.30 -7.80
C GLN A 350 -6.35 20.96 -7.31
N SER A 351 -5.50 20.10 -6.74
CA SER A 351 -5.94 18.83 -6.13
C SER A 351 -6.53 19.01 -4.72
N THR A 352 -7.27 20.10 -4.51
CA THR A 352 -7.87 20.41 -3.21
C THR A 352 -9.33 19.93 -3.17
N PRO A 353 -9.86 19.51 -2.00
CA PRO A 353 -11.26 19.10 -1.90
C PRO A 353 -12.25 20.19 -2.37
N ARG A 354 -11.90 21.47 -2.22
CA ARG A 354 -12.72 22.60 -2.68
C ARG A 354 -12.77 22.66 -4.20
N ASP A 355 -11.63 22.59 -4.88
CA ASP A 355 -11.56 22.74 -6.33
C ASP A 355 -12.10 21.50 -7.05
N ILE A 356 -11.86 20.31 -6.50
CA ILE A 356 -12.43 19.05 -7.00
C ILE A 356 -13.96 19.11 -6.99
N ARG A 357 -14.57 19.54 -5.89
CA ARG A 357 -16.04 19.70 -5.79
C ARG A 357 -16.57 20.73 -6.76
N LYS A 358 -15.91 21.89 -6.88
CA LYS A 358 -16.30 22.92 -7.85
C LYS A 358 -16.29 22.37 -9.29
N LEU A 359 -15.25 21.64 -9.68
CA LEU A 359 -15.15 21.03 -11.00
C LEU A 359 -16.21 19.94 -11.22
N GLN A 360 -16.47 19.10 -10.21
CA GLN A 360 -17.57 18.13 -10.24
C GLN A 360 -18.91 18.83 -10.50
N ASP A 361 -19.24 19.87 -9.75
CA ASP A 361 -20.50 20.60 -9.90
C ASP A 361 -20.60 21.29 -11.27
N ALA A 362 -19.49 21.83 -11.79
CA ALA A 362 -19.45 22.43 -13.12
C ALA A 362 -19.79 21.41 -14.22
N LEU A 363 -19.17 20.22 -14.19
CA LEU A 363 -19.43 19.16 -15.18
C LEU A 363 -20.86 18.64 -15.08
N VAL A 364 -21.36 18.41 -13.87
CA VAL A 364 -22.74 17.92 -13.66
C VAL A 364 -23.76 18.96 -14.12
N ARG A 365 -23.54 20.26 -13.84
CA ARG A 365 -24.40 21.33 -14.35
C ARG A 365 -24.37 21.42 -15.87
N ALA A 366 -23.19 21.34 -16.49
CA ALA A 366 -23.06 21.32 -17.94
C ALA A 366 -23.85 20.16 -18.55
N TYR A 367 -23.68 18.95 -18.03
CA TYR A 367 -24.42 17.77 -18.48
C TYR A 367 -25.95 17.94 -18.33
N THR A 368 -26.40 18.37 -17.15
CA THR A 368 -27.83 18.58 -16.87
C THR A 368 -28.45 19.65 -17.79
N SER A 369 -27.70 20.69 -18.15
CA SER A 369 -28.17 21.75 -19.05
C SER A 369 -28.36 21.27 -20.49
N MET A 370 -27.50 20.36 -20.95
CA MET A 370 -27.55 19.80 -22.31
C MET A 370 -28.60 18.71 -22.46
N ILE A 371 -29.11 18.20 -21.35
CA ILE A 371 -30.24 17.27 -21.28
C ILE A 371 -31.59 17.99 -21.40
N LYS A 372 -31.67 19.23 -20.89
CA LYS A 372 -32.91 20.03 -20.87
C LYS A 372 -33.17 20.75 -22.20
N LYS A 373 -32.16 20.81 -23.06
CA LYS A 373 -32.28 21.19 -24.47
C LYS A 373 -32.55 19.93 -25.29
#